data_AF-A0A6J3HX04-F1
#
_entry.id   AF-A0A6J3HX04-F1
#
_cell.length_a   1.000
_cell.length_b   1.000
_cell.length_c   1.000
_cell.angle_alpha   90.00
_cell.angle_beta   90.00
_cell.angle_gamma   90.00
#
_symmetry.space_group_name_H-M   'P 1'
#
loop_
_entity.id
_entity.type
_entity.pdbx_description
1 polymer ?
#
loop_
_entity_poly.entity_id
_entity_poly.type
_entity_poly.pdbx_seq_one_letter_code
_entity_poly.pdbx_strand_id
1 'polypeptide(L)'
;MLQVDPMKRATIKDIREHEWFKQDLPKYLFPEDPSYSSTMIDDEALKEVCEKFECSEEEVLSCLYNRNHQDPLAVAYHLIIDNRRIMNEAKDFYLATSPPDSFLDDHHLTRPHPERVPFLVAETPRARHTLDELNPQKSKHQGVRKAKWHLGIRSQSRPNDIMAEVCRAIKQLDYEWKVVNPYYLRVRRKNPVTSTYSKMSLQLYQVDSRTYLLDFRSIDDEITEAKSGTATPQRSGSVSNYRSCQRSDSDAEAQGKSSEVSLTSSVTSLDSSPVDLTPRPGSHTIEFFEMCANLIKILAQ
;
A
#
# COMPACT_ATOMS: atom_id res chain seq x y z
N MET A 1 15.31 6.38 18.85
CA MET A 1 14.20 5.43 19.12
C MET A 1 13.13 6.01 20.02
N LEU A 2 13.46 6.68 21.12
CA LEU A 2 12.49 7.21 22.10
C LEU A 2 11.93 8.61 21.75
N GLN A 3 11.91 8.98 20.48
CA GLN A 3 11.28 10.24 20.07
C GLN A 3 9.77 10.15 20.28
N VAL A 4 9.23 11.15 20.98
CA VAL A 4 7.80 11.25 21.28
C VAL A 4 7.00 11.36 19.97
N ASP A 5 7.43 12.27 19.10
CA ASP A 5 6.86 12.46 17.77
C ASP A 5 7.12 11.21 16.90
N PRO A 6 6.08 10.47 16.49
CA PRO A 6 6.24 9.26 15.70
C PRO A 6 6.78 9.54 14.30
N MET A 7 6.57 10.74 13.74
CA MET A 7 7.07 11.11 12.40
C MET A 7 8.58 11.40 12.41
N LYS A 8 9.15 11.67 13.59
CA LYS A 8 10.59 11.86 13.80
C LYS A 8 11.24 10.66 14.47
N ARG A 9 10.47 9.61 14.73
CA ARG A 9 10.97 8.41 15.40
C ARG A 9 11.77 7.58 14.41
N ALA A 10 12.99 7.25 14.83
CA ALA A 10 13.89 6.38 14.07
C ALA A 10 13.16 5.10 13.63
N THR A 11 13.19 4.85 12.32
CA THR A 11 12.71 3.64 11.66
C THR A 11 13.74 2.52 11.77
N ILE A 12 13.38 1.30 11.38
CA ILE A 12 14.33 0.18 11.31
C ILE A 12 15.49 0.51 10.36
N LYS A 13 15.21 1.21 9.25
CA LYS A 13 16.26 1.65 8.32
C LYS A 13 17.25 2.57 9.02
N ASP A 14 16.77 3.59 9.72
CA ASP A 14 17.62 4.54 10.45
C ASP A 14 18.44 3.84 11.54
N ILE A 15 17.86 2.85 12.21
CA ILE A 15 18.57 2.04 13.22
C ILE A 15 19.67 1.19 12.57
N ARG A 16 19.38 0.51 11.46
CA ARG A 16 20.38 -0.28 10.70
C ARG A 16 21.52 0.57 10.15
N GLU A 17 21.23 1.82 9.80
CA GLU A 17 22.22 2.78 9.32
C GLU A 17 23.01 3.43 10.46
N HIS A 18 22.59 3.29 11.71
CA HIS A 18 23.25 3.90 12.87
C HIS A 18 24.55 3.19 13.23
N GLU A 19 25.65 3.94 13.37
CA GLU A 19 27.00 3.40 13.58
C GLU A 19 27.11 2.50 14.82
N TRP A 20 26.48 2.88 15.94
CA TRP A 20 26.47 2.04 17.14
C TRP A 20 25.78 0.69 16.92
N PHE A 21 24.73 0.64 16.09
CA PHE A 21 24.00 -0.60 15.84
C PHE A 21 24.74 -1.52 14.88
N LYS A 22 25.58 -0.95 14.00
CA LYS A 22 26.44 -1.72 13.08
C LYS A 22 27.61 -2.40 13.77
N GLN A 23 27.99 -1.93 14.96
CA GLN A 23 29.11 -2.50 15.70
C GLN A 23 28.81 -3.96 16.07
N ASP A 24 29.67 -4.87 15.60
CA ASP A 24 29.58 -6.31 15.80
C ASP A 24 28.23 -6.92 15.37
N LEU A 25 27.51 -6.27 14.45
CA LEU A 25 26.19 -6.72 13.98
C LEU A 25 26.32 -8.01 13.16
N PRO A 26 25.74 -9.14 13.61
CA PRO A 26 25.77 -10.36 12.84
C PRO A 26 24.99 -10.23 11.52
N LYS A 27 25.64 -10.58 10.41
CA LYS A 27 25.09 -10.41 9.06
C LYS A 27 23.76 -11.15 8.81
N TYR A 28 23.52 -12.24 9.54
CA TYR A 28 22.30 -13.04 9.39
C TYR A 28 21.04 -12.38 9.98
N LEU A 29 21.17 -11.34 10.83
CA LEU A 29 20.02 -10.64 11.42
C LEU A 29 19.32 -9.71 10.41
N PHE A 30 20.09 -9.15 9.49
CA PHE A 30 19.60 -8.29 8.42
C PHE A 30 20.28 -8.68 7.12
N PRO A 31 19.90 -9.82 6.51
CA PRO A 31 20.42 -10.20 5.22
C PRO A 31 20.20 -9.05 4.24
N GLU A 32 21.29 -8.49 3.70
CA GLU A 32 21.21 -7.46 2.64
C GLU A 32 20.54 -8.02 1.38
N ASP A 33 20.56 -9.34 1.27
CA ASP A 33 19.86 -10.14 0.30
C ASP A 33 19.44 -11.46 0.99
N PRO A 34 18.15 -11.84 1.00
CA PRO A 34 17.70 -13.17 1.43
C PRO A 34 18.50 -14.31 0.79
N SER A 35 19.12 -14.04 -0.39
CA SER A 35 19.99 -14.97 -1.12
C SER A 35 21.29 -15.36 -0.39
N TYR A 36 21.80 -14.56 0.56
CA TYR A 36 23.08 -14.87 1.23
C TYR A 36 22.97 -15.92 2.33
N SER A 37 21.76 -16.15 2.86
CA SER A 37 21.53 -17.28 3.76
C SER A 37 21.15 -18.49 2.93
N SER A 38 22.15 -19.30 2.53
CA SER A 38 21.93 -20.68 2.04
C SER A 38 21.11 -21.55 3.01
N THR A 39 20.79 -21.05 4.21
CA THR A 39 20.03 -21.70 5.28
C THR A 39 18.59 -21.19 5.44
N MET A 40 18.19 -20.08 4.81
CA MET A 40 16.80 -19.61 4.87
C MET A 40 16.18 -19.57 3.48
N ILE A 41 15.06 -20.26 3.33
CA ILE A 41 14.27 -20.28 2.10
C ILE A 41 13.40 -19.01 2.08
N ASP A 42 13.34 -18.35 0.93
CA ASP A 42 12.46 -17.20 0.69
C ASP A 42 11.05 -17.71 0.37
N ASP A 43 10.13 -17.53 1.33
CA ASP A 43 8.75 -17.99 1.22
C ASP A 43 8.00 -17.40 0.01
N GLU A 44 8.34 -16.19 -0.42
CA GLU A 44 7.68 -15.54 -1.55
C GLU A 44 8.19 -16.10 -2.88
N ALA A 45 9.49 -16.40 -2.99
CA ALA A 45 10.05 -17.09 -4.15
C ALA A 45 9.56 -18.55 -4.22
N LEU A 46 9.47 -19.22 -3.07
CA LEU A 46 8.90 -20.57 -2.97
C LEU A 46 7.45 -20.61 -3.49
N LYS A 47 6.60 -19.71 -3.00
CA LYS A 47 5.21 -19.58 -3.46
C LYS A 47 5.11 -19.24 -4.94
N GLU A 48 5.99 -18.38 -5.44
CA GLU A 48 6.03 -18.02 -6.86
C GLU A 48 6.38 -19.22 -7.75
N VAL A 49 7.31 -20.08 -7.33
CA VAL A 49 7.60 -21.34 -8.03
C VAL A 49 6.39 -22.28 -7.96
N CYS A 50 5.78 -22.45 -6.78
CA CYS A 50 4.61 -23.30 -6.61
C CYS A 50 3.44 -22.87 -7.51
N GLU A 51 3.17 -21.56 -7.59
CA GLU A 51 2.12 -20.99 -8.44
C GLU A 51 2.41 -21.15 -9.93
N LYS A 52 3.67 -20.92 -10.38
CA LYS A 52 4.04 -20.98 -11.80
C LYS A 52 4.17 -22.40 -12.34
N PHE A 53 4.57 -23.34 -11.51
CA PHE A 53 4.82 -24.74 -11.90
C PHE A 53 3.72 -25.69 -11.40
N GLU A 54 2.67 -25.17 -10.75
CA GLU A 54 1.54 -25.93 -10.20
C GLU A 54 2.00 -27.10 -9.31
N CYS A 55 3.00 -26.84 -8.47
CA CYS A 55 3.64 -27.84 -7.60
C CYS A 55 3.47 -27.51 -6.11
N SER A 56 3.74 -28.48 -5.25
CA SER A 56 3.65 -28.30 -3.79
C SER A 56 4.90 -27.67 -3.20
N GLU A 57 4.76 -26.97 -2.06
CA GLU A 57 5.90 -26.40 -1.34
C GLU A 57 6.89 -27.50 -0.94
N GLU A 58 6.38 -28.68 -0.54
CA GLU A 58 7.19 -29.83 -0.16
C GLU A 58 8.08 -30.33 -1.30
N GLU A 59 7.59 -30.35 -2.54
CA GLU A 59 8.36 -30.76 -3.71
C GLU A 59 9.54 -29.82 -3.95
N VAL A 60 9.29 -28.51 -3.98
CA VAL A 60 10.35 -27.51 -4.18
C VAL A 60 11.37 -27.54 -3.05
N LEU A 61 10.91 -27.63 -1.80
CA LEU A 61 11.79 -27.75 -0.63
C LEU A 61 12.65 -29.01 -0.71
N SER A 62 12.08 -30.15 -1.12
CA SER A 62 12.84 -31.39 -1.27
C SER A 62 13.99 -31.24 -2.26
N CYS A 63 13.76 -30.58 -3.40
CA CYS A 63 14.79 -30.31 -4.41
C CYS A 63 15.91 -29.41 -3.86
N LEU A 64 15.54 -28.38 -3.08
CA LEU A 64 16.48 -27.45 -2.46
C LEU A 64 17.33 -28.12 -1.37
N TYR A 65 16.71 -28.92 -0.47
CA TYR A 65 17.43 -29.63 0.59
C TYR A 65 18.32 -30.75 0.08
N ASN A 66 17.92 -31.44 -0.99
CA ASN A 66 18.71 -32.49 -1.62
C ASN A 66 19.94 -31.95 -2.38
N ARG A 67 20.12 -30.61 -2.45
CA ARG A 67 21.22 -29.92 -3.16
C ARG A 67 21.37 -30.37 -4.62
N ASN A 68 20.29 -30.81 -5.24
CA ASN A 68 20.30 -31.16 -6.65
C ASN A 68 20.08 -29.89 -7.49
N HIS A 69 21.15 -29.13 -7.67
CA HIS A 69 21.12 -27.83 -8.37
C HIS A 69 20.74 -27.92 -9.86
N GLN A 70 20.62 -29.13 -10.43
CA GLN A 70 20.17 -29.34 -11.81
C GLN A 70 18.66 -29.54 -11.94
N ASP A 71 17.95 -29.70 -10.81
CA ASP A 71 16.50 -29.86 -10.83
C ASP A 71 15.79 -28.59 -11.32
N PRO A 72 14.82 -28.68 -12.24
CA PRO A 72 14.14 -27.50 -12.78
C PRO A 72 13.47 -26.61 -11.72
N LEU A 73 12.93 -27.18 -10.65
CA LEU A 73 12.28 -26.41 -9.57
C LEU A 73 13.34 -25.66 -8.74
N ALA A 74 14.47 -26.32 -8.47
CA ALA A 74 15.61 -25.68 -7.82
C ALA A 74 16.17 -24.55 -8.70
N VAL A 75 16.33 -24.77 -10.01
CA VAL A 75 16.81 -23.74 -10.96
C VAL A 75 15.83 -22.56 -11.00
N ALA A 76 14.53 -22.81 -11.07
CA ALA A 76 13.51 -21.77 -11.10
C ALA A 76 13.53 -20.92 -9.82
N TYR A 77 13.65 -21.55 -8.64
CA TYR A 77 13.79 -20.85 -7.37
C TYR A 77 15.02 -19.92 -7.36
N HIS A 78 16.19 -20.43 -7.73
CA HIS A 78 17.42 -19.61 -7.75
C HIS A 78 17.32 -18.48 -8.79
N LEU A 79 16.68 -18.71 -9.93
CA LEU A 79 16.47 -17.68 -10.95
C LEU A 79 15.58 -16.53 -10.45
N ILE A 80 14.54 -16.82 -9.67
CA ILE A 80 13.70 -15.80 -9.03
C ILE A 80 14.51 -14.99 -8.02
N ILE A 81 15.33 -15.67 -7.21
CA ILE A 81 16.22 -15.03 -6.23
C ILE A 81 17.23 -14.11 -6.94
N ASP A 82 17.89 -14.59 -7.98
CA ASP A 82 18.88 -13.82 -8.74
C ASP A 82 18.24 -12.58 -9.41
N ASN A 83 17.03 -12.72 -9.97
CA ASN A 83 16.29 -11.59 -10.53
C ASN A 83 15.95 -10.55 -9.44
N ARG A 84 15.47 -10.99 -8.27
CA ARG A 84 15.17 -10.08 -7.14
C ARG A 84 16.42 -9.35 -6.68
N ARG A 85 17.57 -10.03 -6.64
CA ARG A 85 18.85 -9.42 -6.33
C ARG A 85 19.21 -8.33 -7.34
N ILE A 86 19.16 -8.63 -8.64
CA ILE A 86 19.47 -7.67 -9.71
C ILE A 86 18.54 -6.45 -9.60
N MET A 87 17.26 -6.65 -9.31
CA MET A 87 16.32 -5.55 -9.09
C MET A 87 16.70 -4.68 -7.89
N ASN A 88 17.11 -5.32 -6.78
CA ASN A 88 17.52 -4.63 -5.56
C ASN A 88 18.85 -3.90 -5.70
N GLU A 89 19.77 -4.33 -6.57
CA GLU A 89 20.98 -3.58 -6.89
C GLU A 89 20.65 -2.33 -7.72
N ALA A 90 19.62 -2.40 -8.57
CA ALA A 90 19.13 -1.29 -9.40
C ALA A 90 18.03 -0.44 -8.73
N LYS A 91 18.19 -0.04 -7.45
CA LYS A 91 17.13 0.66 -6.68
C LYS A 91 16.62 1.93 -7.37
N ASP A 92 17.49 2.69 -8.01
CA ASP A 92 17.15 3.95 -8.69
C ASP A 92 16.21 3.76 -9.89
N PHE A 93 16.12 2.53 -10.42
CA PHE A 93 15.19 2.20 -11.49
C PHE A 93 13.76 2.01 -10.96
N TYR A 94 13.61 1.42 -9.77
CA TYR A 94 12.30 1.08 -9.19
C TYR A 94 11.77 2.13 -8.22
N LEU A 95 12.65 2.95 -7.62
CA LEU A 95 12.31 3.93 -6.59
C LEU A 95 12.89 5.30 -6.90
N ALA A 96 12.11 6.34 -6.60
CA ALA A 96 12.60 7.71 -6.64
C ALA A 96 13.41 8.03 -5.38
N THR A 97 14.60 8.59 -5.57
CA THR A 97 15.43 9.10 -4.48
C THR A 97 14.97 10.48 -4.03
N SER A 98 15.14 10.77 -2.74
CA SER A 98 14.90 12.12 -2.21
C SER A 98 16.05 13.04 -2.63
N PRO A 99 15.78 14.31 -2.99
CA PRO A 99 16.84 15.27 -3.27
C PRO A 99 17.68 15.54 -2.01
N PRO A 100 18.94 15.99 -2.16
CA PRO A 100 19.80 16.32 -1.02
C PRO A 100 19.22 17.50 -0.20
N ASP A 101 19.42 17.47 1.12
CA ASP A 101 18.90 18.48 2.06
C ASP A 101 19.64 19.83 2.00
N SER A 102 20.80 19.92 1.33
CA SER A 102 21.58 21.16 1.25
C SER A 102 21.02 22.10 0.18
N PHE A 103 20.51 23.25 0.63
CA PHE A 103 20.10 24.37 -0.23
C PHE A 103 21.22 25.36 -0.53
N LEU A 104 22.44 25.15 -0.02
CA LEU A 104 23.52 26.14 -0.01
C LEU A 104 24.64 25.89 -1.03
N ASP A 105 24.64 24.74 -1.72
CA ASP A 105 25.67 24.44 -2.74
C ASP A 105 25.13 24.65 -4.15
N ASP A 106 25.51 25.78 -4.76
CA ASP A 106 25.12 26.23 -6.10
C ASP A 106 25.79 25.43 -7.25
N HIS A 107 26.56 24.37 -6.93
CA HIS A 107 27.39 23.65 -7.92
C HIS A 107 27.29 22.12 -7.85
N HIS A 108 26.12 21.56 -7.53
CA HIS A 108 25.87 20.15 -7.84
C HIS A 108 25.48 19.96 -9.32
N LEU A 109 26.47 19.62 -10.15
CA LEU A 109 26.32 19.21 -11.56
C LEU A 109 25.66 17.82 -11.69
N THR A 110 24.52 17.59 -11.05
CA THR A 110 23.75 16.36 -11.24
C THR A 110 23.00 16.45 -12.56
N ARG A 111 23.27 15.52 -13.49
CA ARG A 111 22.59 15.47 -14.79
C ARG A 111 21.08 15.23 -14.59
N PRO A 112 20.21 16.17 -14.99
CA PRO A 112 18.77 15.98 -14.86
C PRO A 112 18.28 14.87 -15.80
N HIS A 113 17.23 14.16 -15.38
CA HIS A 113 16.58 13.17 -16.23
C HIS A 113 16.03 13.84 -17.50
N PRO A 114 16.26 13.28 -18.72
CA PRO A 114 15.89 13.93 -19.98
C PRO A 114 14.42 14.38 -20.04
N GLU A 115 13.49 13.55 -19.55
CA GLU A 115 12.06 13.88 -19.54
C GLU A 115 11.67 14.99 -18.55
N ARG A 116 12.54 15.32 -17.58
CA ARG A 116 12.29 16.40 -16.62
C ARG A 116 12.79 17.76 -17.11
N VAL A 117 13.67 17.79 -18.11
CA VAL A 117 14.30 19.01 -18.63
C VAL A 117 13.25 20.06 -19.09
N PRO A 118 12.20 19.72 -19.85
CA PRO A 118 11.22 20.71 -20.29
C PRO A 118 10.51 21.43 -19.13
N PHE A 119 10.20 20.72 -18.05
CA PHE A 119 9.54 21.28 -16.87
C PHE A 119 10.51 22.15 -16.06
N LEU A 120 11.75 21.71 -15.88
CA LEU A 120 12.78 22.47 -15.17
C LEU A 120 13.10 23.81 -15.84
N VAL A 121 13.17 23.82 -17.18
CA VAL A 121 13.40 25.05 -17.97
C VAL A 121 12.19 26.00 -17.90
N ALA A 122 10.98 25.49 -17.72
CA ALA A 122 9.77 26.30 -17.58
C ALA A 122 9.58 26.87 -16.16
N GLU A 123 10.04 26.17 -15.12
CA GLU A 123 9.88 26.55 -13.71
C GLU A 123 11.02 27.44 -13.17
N THR A 124 12.19 27.44 -13.83
CA THR A 124 13.31 28.30 -13.42
C THR A 124 13.01 29.76 -13.75
N PRO A 125 13.07 30.69 -12.76
CA PRO A 125 12.88 32.10 -13.05
C PRO A 125 14.03 32.56 -13.95
N ARG A 126 13.71 32.97 -15.19
CA ARG A 126 14.67 33.67 -16.03
C ARG A 126 15.19 34.86 -15.23
N ALA A 127 16.49 34.90 -14.95
CA ALA A 127 17.14 36.11 -14.49
C ALA A 127 16.75 37.21 -15.48
N ARG A 128 16.02 38.22 -15.01
CA ARG A 128 15.61 39.35 -15.84
C ARG A 128 16.87 40.02 -16.32
N HIS A 129 17.27 39.74 -17.56
CA HIS A 129 18.20 40.62 -18.26
C HIS A 129 17.51 41.97 -18.38
N THR A 130 18.18 43.01 -17.90
CA THR A 130 17.73 44.42 -17.86
C THR A 130 17.47 45.06 -19.23
N LEU A 131 17.42 44.27 -20.30
CA LEU A 131 17.22 44.71 -21.68
C LEU A 131 15.92 44.19 -22.33
N ASP A 132 15.15 43.32 -21.67
CA ASP A 132 13.88 42.79 -22.22
C ASP A 132 12.66 43.68 -21.89
N GLU A 133 12.87 44.87 -21.31
CA GLU A 133 11.82 45.81 -20.85
C GLU A 133 11.22 46.71 -21.94
N LEU A 134 11.64 46.57 -23.20
CA LEU A 134 11.19 47.46 -24.30
C LEU A 134 10.22 46.80 -25.30
N ASN A 135 9.67 45.62 -25.02
CA ASN A 135 8.71 44.98 -25.92
C ASN A 135 7.29 44.92 -25.30
N PRO A 136 6.33 45.77 -25.72
CA PRO A 136 4.97 45.80 -25.18
C PRO A 136 4.07 44.63 -25.60
N GLN A 137 4.60 43.57 -26.24
CA GLN A 137 3.81 42.47 -26.81
C GLN A 137 3.93 41.09 -26.15
N LYS A 138 4.61 40.94 -25.01
CA LYS A 138 4.67 39.62 -24.34
C LYS A 138 3.67 39.51 -23.20
N SER A 139 2.74 38.58 -23.36
CA SER A 139 1.76 38.14 -22.39
C SER A 139 2.41 37.87 -21.03
N LYS A 140 1.69 38.25 -19.96
CA LYS A 140 2.00 37.87 -18.58
C LYS A 140 2.06 36.34 -18.50
N HIS A 141 3.23 35.75 -18.66
CA HIS A 141 3.48 34.38 -18.22
C HIS A 141 3.35 34.38 -16.70
N GLN A 142 2.14 34.10 -16.20
CA GLN A 142 1.95 33.71 -14.83
C GLN A 142 2.82 32.47 -14.62
N GLY A 143 3.86 32.59 -13.79
CA GLY A 143 4.69 31.43 -13.42
C GLY A 143 3.81 30.27 -12.98
N VAL A 144 4.20 29.06 -13.35
CA VAL A 144 3.46 27.83 -13.02
C VAL A 144 3.38 27.73 -11.49
N ARG A 145 2.19 27.93 -10.92
CA ARG A 145 1.97 27.75 -9.49
C ARG A 145 1.92 26.26 -9.21
N LYS A 146 2.87 25.75 -8.42
CA LYS A 146 2.88 24.35 -7.99
C LYS A 146 1.67 24.06 -7.11
N ALA A 147 0.85 23.10 -7.52
CA ALA A 147 -0.29 22.64 -6.73
C ALA A 147 0.20 21.90 -5.46
N LYS A 148 -0.47 22.13 -4.33
CA LYS A 148 -0.22 21.42 -3.07
C LYS A 148 -1.38 20.47 -2.80
N TRP A 149 -1.08 19.17 -2.85
CA TRP A 149 -2.05 18.12 -2.50
C TRP A 149 -2.38 18.14 -1.01
N HIS A 150 -3.62 17.77 -0.67
CA HIS A 150 -4.09 17.57 0.70
C HIS A 150 -4.88 16.27 0.81
N LEU A 151 -4.87 15.66 2.00
CA LEU A 151 -5.66 14.47 2.30
C LEU A 151 -7.14 14.84 2.48
N GLY A 152 -8.02 14.11 1.79
CA GLY A 152 -9.48 14.23 1.93
C GLY A 152 -10.01 15.66 1.75
N ILE A 153 -11.12 15.94 2.44
CA ILE A 153 -11.70 17.29 2.53
C ILE A 153 -11.75 17.74 4.00
N ARG A 154 -11.67 19.05 4.24
CA ARG A 154 -11.67 19.63 5.59
C ARG A 154 -12.88 20.52 5.82
N SER A 155 -13.38 20.55 7.04
CA SER A 155 -14.46 21.44 7.46
C SER A 155 -14.21 21.97 8.87
N GLN A 156 -14.67 23.19 9.12
CA GLN A 156 -14.67 23.82 10.45
C GLN A 156 -16.04 23.74 11.14
N SER A 157 -17.01 23.06 10.52
CA SER A 157 -18.32 22.82 11.10
C SER A 157 -18.23 21.82 12.27
N ARG A 158 -19.29 21.70 13.07
CA ARG A 158 -19.30 20.75 14.18
C ARG A 158 -19.31 19.31 13.65
N PRO A 159 -18.66 18.34 14.34
CA PRO A 159 -18.56 16.96 13.85
C PRO A 159 -19.90 16.32 13.51
N ASN A 160 -20.91 16.54 14.34
CA ASN A 160 -22.24 15.96 14.14
C ASN A 160 -22.93 16.56 12.91
N ASP A 161 -22.76 17.86 12.67
CA ASP A 161 -23.32 18.56 11.50
C ASP A 161 -22.63 18.06 10.22
N ILE A 162 -21.31 17.87 10.26
CA ILE A 162 -20.54 17.29 9.15
C ILE A 162 -21.04 15.87 8.83
N MET A 163 -21.18 15.01 9.85
CA MET A 163 -21.65 13.64 9.63
C MET A 163 -23.10 13.58 9.14
N ALA A 164 -23.96 14.50 9.57
CA ALA A 164 -25.32 14.63 9.07
C ALA A 164 -25.33 14.98 7.57
N GLU A 165 -24.53 15.97 7.17
CA GLU A 165 -24.39 16.35 5.75
C GLU A 165 -23.79 15.22 4.89
N VAL A 166 -22.81 14.49 5.43
CA VAL A 166 -22.27 13.28 4.77
C VAL A 166 -23.38 12.26 4.54
N CYS A 167 -24.15 11.91 5.58
CA CYS A 167 -25.25 10.95 5.44
C CYS A 167 -26.32 11.43 4.45
N ARG A 168 -26.66 12.72 4.48
CA ARG A 168 -27.60 13.34 3.54
C ARG A 168 -27.11 13.23 2.10
N ALA A 169 -25.84 13.54 1.85
CA ALA A 169 -25.23 13.47 0.52
C ALA A 169 -25.11 12.03 0.01
N ILE A 170 -24.74 11.08 0.87
CA ILE A 170 -24.74 9.63 0.53
C ILE A 170 -26.15 9.19 0.13
N LYS A 171 -27.18 9.60 0.88
CA LYS A 171 -28.57 9.27 0.54
C LYS A 171 -29.02 9.92 -0.78
N GLN A 172 -28.63 11.16 -1.03
CA GLN A 172 -28.91 11.88 -2.27
C GLN A 172 -28.31 11.19 -3.51
N LEU A 173 -27.17 10.54 -3.36
CA LEU A 173 -26.49 9.77 -4.41
C LEU A 173 -27.02 8.34 -4.58
N ASP A 174 -28.03 7.96 -3.79
CA ASP A 174 -28.56 6.59 -3.72
C ASP A 174 -27.48 5.53 -3.42
N TYR A 175 -26.55 5.88 -2.54
CA TYR A 175 -25.56 4.95 -2.03
C TYR A 175 -26.11 4.24 -0.79
N GLU A 176 -25.65 3.01 -0.58
CA GLU A 176 -25.95 2.24 0.62
C GLU A 176 -24.81 2.43 1.62
N TRP A 177 -25.11 2.55 2.91
CA TRP A 177 -24.07 2.66 3.92
C TRP A 177 -24.41 1.92 5.22
N LYS A 178 -23.36 1.52 5.92
CA LYS A 178 -23.40 0.97 7.27
C LYS A 178 -22.60 1.87 8.20
N VAL A 179 -23.25 2.31 9.27
CA VAL A 179 -22.58 3.02 10.39
C VAL A 179 -21.88 1.97 11.25
N VAL A 180 -20.56 2.09 11.42
CA VAL A 180 -19.80 1.23 12.35
C VAL A 180 -19.54 1.99 13.66
N ASN A 181 -19.30 3.30 13.57
CA ASN A 181 -19.17 4.24 14.68
C ASN A 181 -19.77 5.58 14.22
N PRO A 182 -20.26 6.46 15.13
CA PRO A 182 -20.66 7.84 14.80
C PRO A 182 -19.80 8.61 13.78
N TYR A 183 -18.50 8.34 13.72
CA TYR A 183 -17.53 9.00 12.82
C TYR A 183 -16.92 8.07 11.77
N TYR A 184 -17.40 6.82 11.64
CA TYR A 184 -16.92 5.86 10.65
C TYR A 184 -18.07 5.18 9.90
N LEU A 185 -18.06 5.33 8.58
CA LEU A 185 -19.04 4.76 7.67
C LEU A 185 -18.38 3.81 6.68
N ARG A 186 -19.05 2.71 6.35
CA ARG A 186 -18.75 1.93 5.13
C ARG A 186 -19.84 2.20 4.12
N VAL A 187 -19.44 2.64 2.93
CA VAL A 187 -20.34 3.03 1.85
C VAL A 187 -20.15 2.09 0.67
N ARG A 188 -21.26 1.70 0.05
CA ARG A 188 -21.32 0.81 -1.11
C ARG A 188 -22.16 1.47 -2.20
N ARG A 189 -21.65 1.45 -3.43
CA ARG A 189 -22.35 1.91 -4.63
C ARG A 189 -22.44 0.76 -5.62
N LYS A 190 -23.60 0.57 -6.26
CA LYS A 190 -23.73 -0.29 -7.43
C LYS A 190 -23.32 0.51 -8.68
N ASN A 191 -22.38 0.00 -9.47
CA ASN A 191 -22.03 0.59 -10.75
C ASN A 191 -23.17 0.32 -11.75
N PRO A 192 -23.80 1.36 -12.33
CA PRO A 192 -24.95 1.18 -13.22
C PRO A 192 -24.59 0.54 -14.57
N VAL A 193 -23.31 0.57 -14.97
CA VAL A 193 -22.84 0.02 -16.25
C VAL A 193 -22.41 -1.44 -16.07
N THR A 194 -21.50 -1.69 -15.14
CA THR A 194 -20.90 -3.02 -14.93
C THR A 194 -21.73 -3.90 -14.00
N SER A 195 -22.72 -3.33 -13.31
CA SER A 195 -23.51 -4.00 -12.26
C SER A 195 -22.69 -4.55 -11.08
N THR A 196 -21.41 -4.21 -10.99
CA THR A 196 -20.53 -4.56 -9.86
C THR A 196 -20.71 -3.55 -8.72
N TYR A 197 -20.17 -3.86 -7.54
CA TYR A 197 -20.20 -2.96 -6.40
C TYR A 197 -18.82 -2.35 -6.16
N SER A 198 -18.79 -1.06 -5.88
CA SER A 198 -17.60 -0.36 -5.40
C SER A 198 -17.80 0.01 -3.93
N LYS A 199 -16.78 -0.15 -3.11
CA LYS A 199 -16.84 0.06 -1.65
C LYS A 199 -15.78 1.04 -1.21
N MET A 200 -16.13 1.92 -0.28
CA MET A 200 -15.19 2.79 0.40
C MET A 200 -15.54 2.93 1.87
N SER A 201 -14.55 3.26 2.69
CA SER A 201 -14.75 3.70 4.07
C SER A 201 -14.54 5.20 4.18
N LEU A 202 -15.37 5.83 5.01
CA LEU A 202 -15.28 7.23 5.38
C LEU A 202 -14.99 7.33 6.87
N GLN A 203 -14.01 8.13 7.25
CA GLN A 203 -13.66 8.38 8.65
C GLN A 203 -13.47 9.87 8.87
N LEU A 204 -14.16 10.42 9.87
CA LEU A 204 -13.93 11.79 10.32
C LEU A 204 -12.84 11.81 11.38
N TYR A 205 -11.82 12.61 11.17
CA TYR A 205 -10.72 12.87 12.10
C TYR A 205 -10.72 14.31 12.55
N GLN A 206 -10.15 14.56 13.72
CA GLN A 206 -9.83 15.91 14.17
C GLN A 206 -8.39 16.23 13.79
N VAL A 207 -8.18 17.35 13.10
CA VAL A 207 -6.83 17.84 12.73
C VAL A 207 -6.33 18.80 13.80
N ASP A 208 -7.15 19.80 14.11
CA ASP A 208 -6.88 20.84 15.11
C ASP A 208 -8.12 21.04 16.00
N SER A 209 -8.06 21.97 16.95
CA SER A 209 -9.17 22.27 17.86
C SER A 209 -10.48 22.68 17.17
N ARG A 210 -10.41 23.17 15.92
CA ARG A 210 -11.57 23.67 15.15
C ARG A 210 -11.69 23.07 13.75
N THR A 211 -10.80 22.17 13.37
CA THR A 211 -10.73 21.66 12.00
C THR A 211 -10.86 20.15 12.01
N TYR A 212 -11.80 19.64 11.24
CA TYR A 212 -12.03 18.21 11.03
C TYR A 212 -11.71 17.84 9.59
N LEU A 213 -11.27 16.60 9.38
CA LEU A 213 -10.91 16.04 8.08
C LEU A 213 -11.74 14.79 7.84
N LEU A 214 -12.42 14.75 6.70
CA LEU A 214 -13.09 13.55 6.21
C LEU A 214 -12.14 12.81 5.27
N ASP A 215 -11.74 11.61 5.68
CA ASP A 215 -10.86 10.71 4.93
C ASP A 215 -11.69 9.72 4.09
N PHE A 216 -11.15 9.37 2.93
CA PHE A 216 -11.76 8.45 1.95
C PHE A 216 -10.77 7.32 1.69
N ARG A 217 -11.16 6.09 2.00
CA ARG A 217 -10.28 4.92 1.82
C ARG A 217 -10.99 3.85 1.01
N SER A 218 -10.35 3.40 -0.08
CA SER A 218 -10.85 2.28 -0.88
C SER A 218 -10.92 1.01 -0.04
N ILE A 219 -11.91 0.16 -0.34
CA ILE A 219 -12.03 -1.19 0.22
C ILE A 219 -11.95 -2.15 -0.96
N ASP A 220 -10.89 -2.95 -0.98
CA ASP A 220 -10.70 -3.97 -2.00
C ASP A 220 -11.76 -5.06 -1.84
N ASP A 221 -12.28 -5.55 -2.96
CA ASP A 221 -13.11 -6.74 -2.97
C ASP A 221 -12.17 -7.96 -3.02
N GLU A 222 -12.32 -8.94 -2.13
CA GLU A 222 -11.56 -10.21 -2.18
C GLU A 222 -11.89 -11.08 -3.42
N ILE A 223 -12.66 -10.56 -4.38
CA ILE A 223 -12.86 -11.18 -5.68
C ILE A 223 -11.58 -10.92 -6.47
N THR A 224 -10.67 -11.89 -6.38
CA THR A 224 -9.35 -11.99 -6.99
C THR A 224 -9.33 -11.36 -8.39
N GLU A 225 -8.67 -10.21 -8.53
CA GLU A 225 -8.12 -9.85 -9.83
C GLU A 225 -7.13 -10.96 -10.19
N ALA A 226 -7.43 -11.75 -11.23
CA ALA A 226 -6.42 -12.58 -11.85
C ALA A 226 -5.26 -11.64 -12.20
N LYS A 227 -4.15 -11.78 -11.47
CA LYS A 227 -2.94 -10.98 -11.68
C LYS A 227 -2.53 -11.21 -13.12
N SER A 228 -2.85 -10.25 -14.00
CA SER A 228 -2.20 -10.17 -15.30
C SER A 228 -0.71 -10.18 -15.03
N GLY A 229 0.02 -11.16 -15.57
CA GLY A 229 1.43 -11.40 -15.33
C GLY A 229 2.34 -10.29 -15.87
N THR A 230 2.22 -9.08 -15.31
CA THR A 230 3.23 -8.04 -15.45
C THR A 230 4.28 -8.27 -14.37
N ALA A 231 5.53 -8.45 -14.80
CA ALA A 231 6.72 -8.62 -13.97
C ALA A 231 7.12 -7.34 -13.21
N THR A 232 6.16 -6.70 -12.55
CA THR A 232 6.36 -5.56 -11.67
C THR A 232 6.03 -6.00 -10.24
N PRO A 233 6.97 -5.89 -9.28
CA PRO A 233 6.73 -6.33 -7.91
C PRO A 233 5.52 -5.60 -7.32
N GLN A 234 4.58 -6.37 -6.77
CA GLN A 234 3.48 -5.83 -5.99
C GLN A 234 4.05 -5.10 -4.77
N ARG A 235 3.66 -3.84 -4.62
CA ARG A 235 3.99 -3.03 -3.46
C ARG A 235 3.45 -3.73 -2.21
N SER A 236 4.31 -4.12 -1.29
CA SER A 236 3.93 -4.54 0.05
C SER A 236 3.23 -3.38 0.77
N GLY A 237 1.91 -3.28 0.57
CA GLY A 237 1.01 -2.42 1.32
C GLY A 237 0.70 -3.08 2.66
N SER A 238 0.74 -2.28 3.72
CA SER A 238 0.51 -2.67 5.10
C SER A 238 -0.71 -3.59 5.26
N VAL A 239 -0.46 -4.87 5.56
CA VAL A 239 -1.50 -5.81 6.00
C VAL A 239 -2.07 -5.28 7.31
N SER A 240 -3.34 -4.87 7.27
CA SER A 240 -4.07 -4.36 8.43
C SER A 240 -4.45 -5.55 9.32
N ASN A 241 -3.55 -5.96 10.20
CA ASN A 241 -3.86 -6.95 11.25
C ASN A 241 -4.76 -6.32 12.32
N TYR A 242 -6.07 -6.31 12.10
CA TYR A 242 -7.03 -6.27 13.19
C TYR A 242 -7.31 -7.72 13.63
N ARG A 243 -6.39 -8.32 14.38
CA ARG A 243 -6.77 -9.38 15.33
C ARG A 243 -6.94 -8.74 16.70
N SER A 244 -8.20 -8.63 17.10
CA SER A 244 -8.61 -8.28 18.45
C SER A 244 -8.04 -9.32 19.42
N CYS A 245 -7.07 -8.91 20.23
CA CYS A 245 -6.59 -9.69 21.36
C CYS A 245 -7.60 -9.54 22.50
N GLN A 246 -8.60 -10.42 22.56
CA GLN A 246 -9.34 -10.64 23.80
C GLN A 246 -8.43 -11.43 24.75
N ARG A 247 -7.80 -10.72 25.68
CA ARG A 247 -7.29 -11.31 26.92
C ARG A 247 -8.48 -11.41 27.89
N SER A 248 -8.89 -12.63 28.18
CA SER A 248 -9.69 -12.96 29.35
C SER A 248 -8.79 -13.77 30.27
N ASP A 249 -8.34 -13.15 31.36
CA ASP A 249 -7.65 -13.83 32.45
C ASP A 249 -8.66 -14.66 33.27
N SER A 250 -8.20 -15.84 33.65
CA SER A 250 -8.89 -16.90 34.38
C SER A 250 -9.02 -16.60 35.88
N ASP A 251 -10.06 -17.14 36.53
CA ASP A 251 -9.92 -17.95 37.77
C ASP A 251 -11.27 -18.53 38.23
N ALA A 252 -11.33 -19.86 38.42
CA ALA A 252 -11.97 -20.57 39.54
C ALA A 252 -12.04 -22.10 39.28
N GLU A 253 -11.69 -22.85 40.33
CA GLU A 253 -11.59 -24.31 40.44
C GLU A 253 -12.92 -25.07 40.27
N ALA A 254 -12.84 -26.34 39.81
CA ALA A 254 -13.30 -27.54 40.54
C ALA A 254 -13.47 -28.81 39.66
N GLN A 255 -12.76 -29.86 40.07
CA GLN A 255 -13.07 -31.31 40.06
C GLN A 255 -14.09 -31.93 39.06
N GLY A 256 -13.64 -33.01 38.40
CA GLY A 256 -14.35 -34.30 38.48
C GLY A 256 -14.65 -35.09 37.19
N LYS A 257 -14.00 -36.26 37.08
CA LYS A 257 -14.43 -37.54 36.45
C LYS A 257 -14.37 -37.74 34.91
N SER A 258 -13.43 -38.63 34.56
CA SER A 258 -13.46 -39.76 33.60
C SER A 258 -14.80 -40.07 32.89
N SER A 259 -14.72 -40.26 31.56
CA SER A 259 -15.29 -41.40 30.83
C SER A 259 -14.73 -41.46 29.40
N GLU A 260 -14.18 -42.62 29.03
CA GLU A 260 -13.84 -43.00 27.65
C GLU A 260 -15.11 -43.28 26.84
N VAL A 261 -15.21 -42.77 25.60
CA VAL A 261 -15.97 -43.43 24.52
C VAL A 261 -15.27 -43.17 23.18
N SER A 262 -15.09 -44.27 22.46
CA SER A 262 -14.50 -44.43 21.13
C SER A 262 -15.39 -43.98 19.98
N LEU A 263 -14.73 -43.55 18.90
CA LEU A 263 -15.05 -43.73 17.46
C LEU A 263 -16.42 -43.25 16.94
N THR A 264 -16.42 -42.28 16.02
CA THR A 264 -16.64 -42.55 14.57
C THR A 264 -16.35 -41.31 13.73
N SER A 265 -15.55 -41.51 12.69
CA SER A 265 -15.35 -40.64 11.54
C SER A 265 -16.66 -40.34 10.81
N SER A 266 -16.89 -39.10 10.41
CA SER A 266 -17.80 -38.77 9.32
C SER A 266 -17.22 -37.61 8.53
N VAL A 267 -16.64 -37.99 7.39
CA VAL A 267 -16.25 -37.12 6.30
C VAL A 267 -17.52 -36.53 5.68
N THR A 268 -17.60 -35.20 5.60
CA THR A 268 -18.51 -34.54 4.66
C THR A 268 -17.65 -33.80 3.66
N SER A 269 -17.58 -34.43 2.49
CA SER A 269 -16.97 -34.02 1.25
C SER A 269 -17.50 -32.66 0.76
N LEU A 270 -16.54 -31.76 0.54
CA LEU A 270 -16.44 -30.75 -0.52
C LEU A 270 -17.65 -30.61 -1.46
N ASP A 271 -18.30 -29.45 -1.38
CA ASP A 271 -18.86 -28.77 -2.56
C ASP A 271 -18.07 -27.47 -2.74
N SER A 272 -16.84 -27.61 -3.24
CA SER A 272 -16.07 -26.51 -3.80
C SER A 272 -16.42 -26.44 -5.28
N SER A 273 -17.54 -25.79 -5.58
CA SER A 273 -17.89 -25.44 -6.95
C SER A 273 -16.77 -24.54 -7.52
N PRO A 274 -16.31 -24.75 -8.76
CA PRO A 274 -15.28 -23.91 -9.34
C PRO A 274 -15.86 -22.50 -9.51
N VAL A 275 -15.34 -21.54 -8.75
CA VAL A 275 -15.69 -20.14 -8.93
C VAL A 275 -15.15 -19.74 -10.30
N ASP A 276 -16.05 -19.61 -11.27
CA ASP A 276 -15.74 -19.16 -12.61
C ASP A 276 -15.04 -17.79 -12.52
N LEU A 277 -13.75 -17.76 -12.80
CA LEU A 277 -12.87 -16.59 -12.63
C LEU A 277 -13.08 -15.62 -13.79
N THR A 278 -14.25 -14.98 -13.85
CA THR A 278 -14.48 -13.90 -14.81
C THR A 278 -13.80 -12.61 -14.30
N PRO A 279 -12.89 -12.00 -15.08
CA PRO A 279 -12.29 -10.72 -14.71
C PRO A 279 -13.36 -9.66 -14.47
N ARG A 280 -13.25 -8.91 -13.37
CA ARG A 280 -14.15 -7.79 -13.08
C ARG A 280 -14.08 -6.77 -14.22
N PRO A 281 -15.21 -6.41 -14.86
CA PRO A 281 -15.21 -5.32 -15.83
C PRO A 281 -15.05 -3.97 -15.11
N GLY A 282 -14.32 -3.05 -15.74
CA GLY A 282 -14.04 -1.71 -15.19
C GLY A 282 -12.72 -1.63 -14.43
N SER A 283 -12.37 -0.43 -13.95
CA SER A 283 -11.17 -0.21 -13.14
C SER A 283 -11.56 0.10 -11.70
N HIS A 284 -11.16 -0.75 -10.76
CA HIS A 284 -11.45 -0.57 -9.33
C HIS A 284 -11.03 0.83 -8.82
N THR A 285 -9.81 1.26 -9.18
CA THR A 285 -9.26 2.56 -8.79
C THR A 285 -10.08 3.74 -9.33
N ILE A 286 -10.52 3.68 -10.58
CA ILE A 286 -11.31 4.76 -11.19
C ILE A 286 -12.71 4.81 -10.59
N GLU A 287 -13.34 3.66 -10.38
CA GLU A 287 -14.66 3.59 -9.73
C GLU A 287 -14.64 4.18 -8.31
N PHE A 288 -13.56 3.94 -7.56
CA PHE A 288 -13.33 4.58 -6.25
C PHE A 288 -13.25 6.11 -6.37
N PHE A 289 -12.49 6.63 -7.35
CA PHE A 289 -12.39 8.07 -7.56
C PHE A 289 -13.71 8.71 -7.98
N GLU A 290 -14.47 8.08 -8.88
CA GLU A 290 -15.81 8.57 -9.26
C GLU A 290 -16.77 8.59 -8.06
N MET A 291 -16.75 7.53 -7.24
CA MET A 291 -17.56 7.45 -6.03
C MET A 291 -17.23 8.60 -5.06
N CYS A 292 -15.94 8.89 -4.86
CA CYS A 292 -15.48 10.02 -4.04
C CYS A 292 -15.86 11.36 -4.66
N ALA A 293 -15.64 11.55 -5.96
CA ALA A 293 -15.89 12.81 -6.66
C ALA A 293 -17.36 13.23 -6.58
N ASN A 294 -18.29 12.29 -6.75
CA ASN A 294 -19.72 12.54 -6.60
C ASN A 294 -20.08 13.05 -5.19
N LEU A 295 -19.52 12.44 -4.15
CA LEU A 295 -19.76 12.84 -2.77
C LEU A 295 -19.12 14.20 -2.46
N ILE A 296 -17.86 14.40 -2.85
CA ILE A 296 -17.13 15.66 -2.67
C ILE A 296 -17.85 16.82 -3.36
N LYS A 297 -18.40 16.59 -4.56
CA LYS A 297 -19.15 17.62 -5.30
C LYS A 297 -20.36 18.13 -4.53
N ILE A 298 -21.04 17.28 -3.76
CA ILE A 298 -22.19 17.70 -2.94
C ILE A 298 -21.72 18.40 -1.66
N LEU A 299 -20.64 17.91 -1.03
CA LEU A 299 -20.14 18.45 0.23
C LEU A 299 -19.36 19.77 0.10
N ALA A 300 -18.93 20.11 -1.12
CA ALA A 300 -18.19 21.33 -1.41
C ALA A 300 -19.05 22.49 -1.94
N GLN A 301 -20.37 22.29 -2.07
CA GLN A 301 -21.35 23.33 -2.41
C GLN A 301 -21.85 24.05 -1.17
#